data_AF-A0A8C9M9H1-F1
#
_entry.id   AF-A0A8C9M9H1-F1
#
_cell.length_a   1.000
_cell.length_b   1.000
_cell.length_c   1.000
_cell.angle_alpha   90.00
_cell.angle_beta   90.00
_cell.angle_gamma   90.00
#
_symmetry.space_group_name_H-M   'P 1'
#
loop_
_entity.id
_entity.type
_entity.pdbx_description
1 polymer ?
#
loop_
_entity_poly.entity_id
_entity_poly.type
_entity_poly.pdbx_seq_one_letter_code
_entity_poly.pdbx_strand_id
1 'polypeptide(L)'
;MKLISSCNAAKTLNANNMETLIECQSEGDIKEHPLLASSEGENNICQLIEIKKRKKVLSWPFLMRRPSPVSDFPGASEPELKTPLFDQPLSIICGEDDILPRPIQDILTILCLKGPSTEGIFRKAANEKARKELKEELNSGGVVDLKSLPVHLLAVVFKDFLRSIPLKLLSCDLFEDWMDALERQNEEDRIEALKQVADKLPRPNLLLLKHLVSVLYLISKNSQISKMDASNLAICIGPNVLTRENDQHLSFEAQKDLNNKVCSGYF
;
A
#
# COMPACT_ATOMS: atom_id res chain seq x y z
N MET A 1 -33.53 -42.44 11.93
CA MET A 1 -32.94 -41.20 11.39
C MET A 1 -32.30 -40.43 12.54
N LYS A 2 -31.04 -40.02 12.43
CA LYS A 2 -30.38 -39.09 13.36
C LYS A 2 -29.76 -37.97 12.51
N LEU A 3 -30.13 -36.73 12.77
CA LEU A 3 -29.51 -35.56 12.16
C LEU A 3 -28.38 -35.08 13.09
N ILE A 4 -27.16 -34.96 12.54
CA ILE A 4 -26.03 -34.37 13.26
C ILE A 4 -25.89 -32.93 12.76
N SER A 5 -26.07 -31.97 13.66
CA SER A 5 -25.80 -30.56 13.39
C SER A 5 -24.29 -30.34 13.39
N SER A 6 -23.76 -29.69 12.35
CA SER A 6 -22.33 -29.30 12.28
C SER A 6 -22.21 -27.79 12.23
N CYS A 7 -21.72 -27.21 13.32
CA CYS A 7 -21.35 -25.80 13.40
C CYS A 7 -20.02 -25.54 12.68
N ASN A 8 -20.03 -24.66 11.67
CA ASN A 8 -18.79 -24.20 11.03
C ASN A 8 -18.23 -22.98 11.77
N ALA A 9 -17.15 -23.19 12.54
CA ALA A 9 -16.39 -22.11 13.14
C ALA A 9 -15.61 -21.32 12.09
N ALA A 10 -15.56 -20.00 12.24
CA ALA A 10 -14.75 -19.12 11.41
C ALA A 10 -13.26 -19.39 11.65
N LYS A 11 -12.49 -19.57 10.56
CA LYS A 11 -11.02 -19.69 10.64
C LYS A 11 -10.39 -18.32 10.50
N THR A 12 -9.83 -17.80 11.59
CA THR A 12 -8.94 -16.63 11.59
C THR A 12 -7.72 -16.91 10.74
N LEU A 13 -7.43 -16.05 9.77
CA LEU A 13 -6.21 -16.13 8.95
C LEU A 13 -5.06 -15.43 9.68
N ASN A 14 -3.94 -16.14 9.84
CA ASN A 14 -2.74 -15.67 10.53
C ASN A 14 -1.71 -15.07 9.55
N ALA A 15 -0.79 -14.25 10.05
CA ALA A 15 0.15 -13.43 9.27
C ALA A 15 1.26 -14.20 8.53
N ASN A 16 1.52 -15.47 8.88
CA ASN A 16 2.66 -16.25 8.38
C ASN A 16 2.61 -16.63 6.88
N ASN A 17 1.56 -16.25 6.14
CA ASN A 17 1.40 -16.62 4.72
C ASN A 17 2.15 -15.70 3.74
N MET A 18 2.87 -14.67 4.20
CA MET A 18 3.59 -13.74 3.31
C MET A 18 5.06 -14.12 3.07
N GLU A 19 5.68 -14.90 3.95
CA GLU A 19 7.08 -15.33 3.81
C GLU A 19 7.25 -16.41 2.73
N THR A 20 6.25 -17.29 2.56
CA THR A 20 6.25 -18.39 1.56
C THR A 20 6.15 -17.93 0.10
N LEU A 21 6.17 -16.62 -0.18
CA LEU A 21 6.19 -16.05 -1.53
C LEU A 21 7.58 -15.52 -1.94
N ILE A 22 8.60 -15.69 -1.09
CA ILE A 22 9.95 -15.13 -1.31
C ILE A 22 10.99 -16.23 -1.64
N GLU A 23 10.76 -17.50 -1.30
CA GLU A 23 11.68 -18.61 -1.59
C GLU A 23 11.33 -19.40 -2.87
N CYS A 24 11.94 -18.99 -3.99
CA CYS A 24 12.15 -19.71 -5.26
C CYS A 24 12.78 -18.70 -6.26
N GLN A 25 13.96 -18.85 -6.88
CA GLN A 25 14.92 -19.96 -7.05
C GLN A 25 16.36 -19.38 -7.19
N SER A 26 17.41 -20.17 -6.95
CA SER A 26 18.81 -19.82 -7.27
C SER A 26 19.66 -21.06 -7.64
N GLU A 27 20.70 -20.87 -8.47
CA GLU A 27 21.64 -21.89 -9.03
C GLU A 27 21.00 -22.86 -10.08
N GLY A 28 21.56 -23.25 -11.24
CA GLY A 28 22.77 -22.97 -12.07
C GLY A 28 22.67 -23.86 -13.35
N ASP A 29 23.47 -23.82 -14.45
CA ASP A 29 24.63 -23.05 -14.94
C ASP A 29 24.65 -23.11 -16.51
N ILE A 30 25.63 -22.49 -17.19
CA ILE A 30 25.70 -22.25 -18.67
C ILE A 30 26.32 -23.43 -19.47
N LYS A 31 25.76 -23.77 -20.66
CA LYS A 31 26.52 -24.00 -21.94
C LYS A 31 25.69 -24.39 -23.20
N GLU A 32 25.86 -23.56 -24.24
CA GLU A 32 25.95 -23.83 -25.70
C GLU A 32 24.91 -24.65 -26.52
N HIS A 33 24.75 -24.21 -27.77
CA HIS A 33 23.82 -24.68 -28.83
C HIS A 33 24.44 -25.81 -29.70
N PRO A 34 23.71 -26.61 -30.54
CA PRO A 34 22.88 -26.08 -31.65
C PRO A 34 21.61 -26.86 -32.10
N LEU A 35 20.67 -26.09 -32.68
CA LEU A 35 19.69 -26.37 -33.76
C LEU A 35 18.85 -27.67 -33.89
N LEU A 36 17.55 -27.40 -34.15
CA LEU A 36 16.55 -28.14 -34.95
C LEU A 36 15.58 -29.17 -34.31
N ALA A 37 14.33 -28.67 -34.18
CA ALA A 37 13.05 -29.30 -34.53
C ALA A 37 12.25 -30.15 -33.49
N SER A 38 11.00 -29.68 -33.31
CA SER A 38 9.76 -30.45 -33.10
C SER A 38 9.28 -30.82 -31.68
N SER A 39 8.23 -30.10 -31.26
CA SER A 39 7.01 -30.54 -30.53
C SER A 39 7.04 -30.92 -29.04
N GLU A 40 5.94 -30.50 -28.40
CA GLU A 40 5.28 -30.99 -27.17
C GLU A 40 5.86 -30.68 -25.76
N GLY A 41 4.95 -30.21 -24.90
CA GLY A 41 5.12 -29.99 -23.45
C GLY A 41 5.71 -28.62 -23.06
N GLU A 42 5.19 -27.88 -22.07
CA GLU A 42 3.95 -27.99 -21.29
C GLU A 42 3.44 -26.57 -20.92
N ASN A 43 2.20 -26.23 -21.28
CA ASN A 43 1.57 -24.96 -20.88
C ASN A 43 0.63 -25.19 -19.68
N ASN A 44 1.13 -25.12 -18.45
CA ASN A 44 0.30 -25.22 -17.24
C ASN A 44 0.82 -24.34 -16.09
N ILE A 45 0.31 -23.10 -16.02
CA ILE A 45 -0.21 -22.37 -14.83
C ILE A 45 -0.89 -21.11 -15.40
N CYS A 46 -2.08 -21.29 -15.98
CA CYS A 46 -2.91 -20.16 -16.45
C CYS A 46 -4.42 -20.49 -16.50
N GLN A 47 -4.86 -21.53 -15.79
CA GLN A 47 -6.27 -21.85 -15.60
C GLN A 47 -6.60 -22.08 -14.12
N LEU A 48 -6.87 -20.98 -13.41
CA LEU A 48 -7.88 -21.02 -12.37
C LEU A 48 -8.55 -19.65 -12.20
N ILE A 49 -9.88 -19.66 -12.02
CA ILE A 49 -10.73 -18.50 -11.71
C ILE A 49 -11.04 -17.58 -12.91
N GLU A 50 -11.72 -18.14 -13.91
CA GLU A 50 -12.71 -17.39 -14.70
C GLU A 50 -13.98 -17.18 -13.84
N ILE A 51 -14.24 -15.95 -13.37
CA ILE A 51 -15.54 -15.58 -12.78
C ILE A 51 -16.21 -14.47 -13.60
N LYS A 52 -17.16 -14.95 -14.39
CA LYS A 52 -18.07 -14.26 -15.30
C LYS A 52 -18.68 -12.97 -14.75
N LYS A 53 -18.41 -11.85 -15.43
CA LYS A 53 -19.03 -10.53 -15.22
C LYS A 53 -20.57 -10.59 -15.21
N ARG A 54 -21.20 -9.91 -14.25
CA ARG A 54 -22.57 -9.38 -14.38
C ARG A 54 -22.65 -7.96 -13.84
N LYS A 55 -23.00 -7.01 -14.72
CA LYS A 55 -23.40 -5.66 -14.31
C LYS A 55 -24.80 -5.71 -13.68
N LYS A 56 -24.98 -5.08 -12.52
CA LYS A 56 -26.27 -4.51 -12.11
C LYS A 56 -26.02 -3.16 -11.45
N VAL A 57 -26.72 -2.14 -11.94
CA VAL A 57 -26.86 -0.85 -11.26
C VAL A 57 -27.77 -1.07 -10.07
N LEU A 58 -27.33 -0.65 -8.87
CA LEU A 58 -28.21 -0.49 -7.73
C LEU A 58 -27.94 0.88 -7.09
N SER A 59 -29.01 1.66 -7.00
CA SER A 59 -29.06 2.92 -6.26
C SER A 59 -28.87 2.65 -4.77
N TRP A 60 -28.16 3.53 -4.06
CA TRP A 60 -27.97 3.47 -2.62
C TRP A 60 -29.00 4.39 -1.94
N PRO A 61 -29.99 3.85 -1.19
CA PRO A 61 -30.89 4.66 -0.39
C PRO A 61 -30.22 5.01 0.95
N PHE A 62 -30.35 6.28 1.32
CA PHE A 62 -29.96 6.80 2.63
C PHE A 62 -30.65 6.03 3.77
N LEU A 63 -29.89 5.62 4.78
CA LEU A 63 -30.41 5.26 6.10
C LEU A 63 -29.65 6.01 7.19
N MET A 64 -29.93 7.32 7.29
CA MET A 64 -29.65 8.09 8.51
C MET A 64 -30.52 7.55 9.65
N ARG A 65 -30.05 6.53 10.36
CA ARG A 65 -30.72 6.02 11.56
C ARG A 65 -30.46 6.97 12.74
N ARG A 66 -31.32 7.98 12.86
CA ARG A 66 -31.39 8.91 13.98
C ARG A 66 -31.48 8.17 15.33
N PRO A 67 -30.54 8.37 16.28
CA PRO A 67 -30.72 8.00 17.67
C PRO A 67 -31.58 9.05 18.39
N SER A 68 -32.42 8.61 19.32
CA SER A 68 -33.05 9.46 20.35
C SER A 68 -32.50 9.05 21.72
N PRO A 69 -32.49 9.93 22.75
CA PRO A 69 -31.44 9.90 23.77
C PRO A 69 -31.86 9.43 25.18
N VAL A 70 -30.83 9.33 26.05
CA VAL A 70 -30.83 9.29 27.54
C VAL A 70 -31.11 7.94 28.24
N SER A 71 -30.08 7.40 28.92
CA SER A 71 -30.04 7.31 30.40
C SER A 71 -28.66 6.85 30.91
N ASP A 72 -27.92 7.83 31.40
CA ASP A 72 -26.89 7.87 32.45
C ASP A 72 -26.28 6.58 33.06
N PHE A 73 -24.94 6.49 33.00
CA PHE A 73 -24.09 6.04 34.13
C PHE A 73 -22.69 6.72 34.02
N PRO A 74 -22.17 7.37 35.07
CA PRO A 74 -20.90 8.08 35.01
C PRO A 74 -19.70 7.17 35.34
N GLY A 75 -19.08 6.61 34.31
CA GLY A 75 -17.73 6.05 34.37
C GLY A 75 -16.84 6.82 33.40
N ALA A 76 -16.06 7.78 33.91
CA ALA A 76 -15.17 8.59 33.08
C ALA A 76 -13.91 7.80 32.69
N SER A 77 -14.03 6.89 31.72
CA SER A 77 -12.93 6.66 30.80
C SER A 77 -12.76 7.92 29.97
N GLU A 78 -11.56 8.50 29.94
CA GLU A 78 -11.25 9.52 28.94
C GLU A 78 -11.55 8.96 27.54
N PRO A 79 -12.01 9.78 26.59
CA PRO A 79 -12.12 9.33 25.22
C PRO A 79 -10.71 9.00 24.74
N GLU A 80 -10.40 7.71 24.58
CA GLU A 80 -9.19 7.26 23.89
C GLU A 80 -9.19 7.91 22.51
N LEU A 81 -8.42 8.98 22.36
CA LEU A 81 -8.28 9.73 21.12
C LEU A 81 -7.50 8.84 20.17
N LYS A 82 -8.22 7.97 19.46
CA LYS A 82 -7.67 7.06 18.45
C LYS A 82 -6.74 7.86 17.53
N THR A 83 -5.46 7.51 17.57
CA THR A 83 -4.44 8.17 16.76
C THR A 83 -4.82 8.05 15.28
N PRO A 84 -4.84 9.17 14.51
CA PRO A 84 -5.15 9.10 13.09
C PRO A 84 -4.11 8.25 12.36
N LEU A 85 -4.55 7.53 11.32
CA LEU A 85 -3.68 6.64 10.55
C LEU A 85 -2.71 7.40 9.62
N PHE A 86 -3.13 8.55 9.12
CA PHE A 86 -2.37 9.39 8.19
C PHE A 86 -1.73 10.57 8.89
N ASP A 87 -0.71 11.15 8.25
CA ASP A 87 -0.06 12.38 8.71
C ASP A 87 0.60 12.20 10.10
N GLN A 88 1.04 10.96 10.41
CA GLN A 88 1.73 10.54 11.64
C GLN A 88 3.04 9.80 11.34
N PRO A 89 4.06 9.85 12.22
CA PRO A 89 5.26 9.01 12.11
C PRO A 89 4.91 7.52 12.21
N LEU A 90 5.61 6.67 11.44
CA LEU A 90 5.37 5.22 11.46
C LEU A 90 5.60 4.61 12.85
N SER A 91 6.56 5.13 13.63
CA SER A 91 6.83 4.72 15.01
C SER A 91 5.64 4.93 15.97
N ILE A 92 4.76 5.89 15.69
CA ILE A 92 3.56 6.12 16.51
C ILE A 92 2.46 5.13 16.12
N ILE A 93 2.18 4.98 14.83
CA ILE A 93 1.05 4.15 14.35
C ILE A 93 1.34 2.64 14.37
N CYS A 94 2.62 2.21 14.40
CA CYS A 94 2.98 0.79 14.48
C CYS A 94 3.11 0.26 15.92
N GLY A 95 3.13 1.15 16.92
CA GLY A 95 3.30 0.80 18.33
C GLY A 95 4.64 0.14 18.65
N GLU A 96 4.72 -0.47 19.85
CA GLU A 96 5.95 -1.07 20.38
C GLU A 96 6.41 -2.34 19.64
N ASP A 97 5.49 -3.03 18.95
CA ASP A 97 5.78 -4.27 18.21
C ASP A 97 6.35 -4.03 16.80
N ASP A 98 6.48 -2.77 16.35
CA ASP A 98 6.80 -2.37 14.97
C ASP A 98 5.82 -2.92 13.89
N ILE A 99 4.58 -3.26 14.26
CA ILE A 99 3.60 -3.89 13.35
C ILE A 99 2.80 -2.83 12.59
N LEU A 100 2.82 -2.89 11.25
CA LEU A 100 2.02 -1.98 10.41
C LEU A 100 0.51 -2.04 10.76
N PRO A 101 -0.22 -0.91 10.77
CA PRO A 101 -1.67 -0.91 11.01
C PRO A 101 -2.43 -1.84 10.06
N ARG A 102 -3.43 -2.57 10.58
CA ARG A 102 -4.23 -3.54 9.80
C ARG A 102 -4.74 -3.01 8.45
N PRO A 103 -5.32 -1.79 8.35
CA PRO A 103 -5.77 -1.28 7.05
C PRO A 103 -4.66 -1.17 6.01
N ILE A 104 -3.43 -0.87 6.43
CA ILE A 104 -2.25 -0.80 5.56
C ILE A 104 -1.84 -2.21 5.11
N GLN A 105 -1.83 -3.19 6.04
CA GLN A 105 -1.58 -4.60 5.70
C GLN A 105 -2.63 -5.15 4.70
N ASP A 106 -3.91 -4.85 4.92
CA ASP A 106 -5.00 -5.28 4.04
C ASP A 106 -4.88 -4.64 2.65
N ILE A 107 -4.58 -3.34 2.57
CA ILE A 107 -4.35 -2.64 1.29
C ILE A 107 -3.13 -3.23 0.56
N LEU A 108 -2.00 -3.42 1.23
CA LEU A 108 -0.81 -4.08 0.67
C LEU A 108 -1.15 -5.47 0.13
N THR A 109 -1.86 -6.29 0.90
CA THR A 109 -2.29 -7.64 0.51
C THR A 109 -3.18 -7.60 -0.75
N ILE A 110 -4.14 -6.68 -0.82
CA ILE A 110 -5.00 -6.53 -2.01
C ILE A 110 -4.20 -6.05 -3.22
N LEU A 111 -3.19 -5.19 -3.03
CA LEU A 111 -2.31 -4.71 -4.10
C LEU A 111 -1.37 -5.81 -4.61
N CYS A 112 -0.81 -6.66 -3.73
CA CYS A 112 -0.10 -7.88 -4.15
C CYS A 112 -0.98 -8.79 -5.02
N LEU A 113 -2.22 -9.06 -4.58
CA LEU A 113 -3.10 -10.02 -5.23
C LEU A 113 -3.74 -9.51 -6.53
N LYS A 114 -4.12 -8.23 -6.60
CA LYS A 114 -4.88 -7.67 -7.74
C LYS A 114 -4.08 -6.68 -8.60
N GLY A 115 -3.00 -6.09 -8.08
CA GLY A 115 -2.15 -5.13 -8.78
C GLY A 115 -1.55 -5.65 -10.09
N PRO A 116 -0.93 -6.86 -10.12
CA PRO A 116 -0.35 -7.44 -11.33
C PRO A 116 -1.33 -7.57 -12.50
N SER A 117 -2.61 -7.78 -12.22
CA SER A 117 -3.70 -7.85 -13.21
C SER A 117 -4.41 -6.52 -13.48
N THR A 118 -4.03 -5.41 -12.84
CA THR A 118 -4.73 -4.12 -12.93
C THR A 118 -4.00 -3.13 -13.84
N GLU A 119 -4.56 -2.91 -15.03
CA GLU A 119 -3.99 -2.02 -16.05
C GLU A 119 -3.92 -0.55 -15.58
N GLY A 120 -2.71 0.02 -15.51
CA GLY A 120 -2.45 1.37 -15.06
C GLY A 120 -2.57 1.55 -13.54
N ILE A 121 -2.36 0.50 -12.74
CA ILE A 121 -2.26 0.61 -11.28
C ILE A 121 -1.22 1.65 -10.86
N PHE A 122 -1.49 2.38 -9.77
CA PHE A 122 -0.78 3.60 -9.32
C PHE A 122 -0.73 4.80 -10.29
N ARG A 123 -0.84 4.62 -11.61
CA ARG A 123 -0.90 5.69 -12.62
C ARG A 123 -2.29 6.31 -12.75
N LYS A 124 -3.32 5.48 -12.89
CA LYS A 124 -4.71 5.94 -13.07
C LYS A 124 -5.26 6.59 -11.80
N ALA A 125 -5.99 7.68 -11.97
CA ALA A 125 -6.71 8.35 -10.90
C ALA A 125 -7.90 7.50 -10.39
N ALA A 126 -8.32 7.76 -9.15
CA ALA A 126 -9.54 7.25 -8.55
C ALA A 126 -10.57 8.39 -8.41
N ASN A 127 -11.81 8.05 -8.05
CA ASN A 127 -12.83 9.06 -7.74
C ASN A 127 -12.38 9.89 -6.52
N GLU A 128 -12.30 11.22 -6.69
CA GLU A 128 -11.83 12.18 -5.68
C GLU A 128 -12.61 12.08 -4.37
N LYS A 129 -13.94 12.06 -4.46
CA LYS A 129 -14.83 12.00 -3.30
C LYS A 129 -14.64 10.68 -2.54
N ALA A 130 -14.69 9.55 -3.23
CA ALA A 130 -14.48 8.23 -2.62
C ALA A 130 -13.07 8.09 -1.99
N ARG A 131 -12.06 8.81 -2.51
CA ARG A 131 -10.72 8.86 -1.90
C ARG A 131 -10.71 9.59 -0.57
N LYS A 132 -11.34 10.77 -0.51
CA LYS A 132 -11.47 11.54 0.74
C LYS A 132 -12.27 10.77 1.78
N GLU A 133 -13.44 10.25 1.41
CA GLU A 133 -14.29 9.43 2.28
C GLU A 133 -13.53 8.21 2.84
N LEU A 134 -12.75 7.50 2.00
CA LEU A 134 -11.94 6.37 2.48
C LEU A 134 -10.77 6.81 3.37
N LYS A 135 -10.08 7.92 3.08
CA LYS A 135 -9.02 8.44 3.97
C LYS A 135 -9.61 8.86 5.33
N GLU A 136 -10.75 9.53 5.33
CA GLU A 136 -11.45 9.99 6.54
C GLU A 136 -11.92 8.81 7.42
N GLU A 137 -12.56 7.80 6.83
CA GLU A 137 -13.03 6.60 7.54
C GLU A 137 -11.86 5.76 8.10
N LEU A 138 -10.73 5.68 7.38
CA LEU A 138 -9.52 5.03 7.90
C LEU A 138 -8.85 5.85 9.01
N ASN A 139 -8.91 7.19 8.95
CA ASN A 139 -8.38 8.07 9.98
C ASN A 139 -9.19 8.02 11.29
N SER A 140 -10.50 7.83 11.23
CA SER A 140 -11.36 7.69 12.41
C SER A 140 -11.28 6.30 13.08
N GLY A 141 -10.52 5.37 12.49
CA GLY A 141 -10.48 3.97 12.92
C GLY A 141 -11.80 3.23 12.63
N GLY A 142 -12.48 3.61 11.54
CA GLY A 142 -13.66 2.95 11.02
C GLY A 142 -13.37 1.57 10.40
N VAL A 143 -14.41 0.74 10.28
CA VAL A 143 -14.29 -0.64 9.78
C VAL A 143 -14.80 -0.71 8.34
N VAL A 144 -13.87 -0.88 7.40
CA VAL A 144 -14.15 -0.85 5.96
C VAL A 144 -13.88 -2.22 5.33
N ASP A 145 -14.82 -2.74 4.51
CA ASP A 145 -14.54 -3.89 3.63
C ASP A 145 -13.72 -3.45 2.41
N LEU A 146 -12.41 -3.31 2.63
CA LEU A 146 -11.43 -2.94 1.61
C LEU A 146 -11.43 -3.90 0.40
N LYS A 147 -11.84 -5.17 0.57
CA LYS A 147 -11.80 -6.18 -0.50
C LYS A 147 -12.83 -5.93 -1.59
N SER A 148 -13.94 -5.29 -1.23
CA SER A 148 -15.01 -4.86 -2.14
C SER A 148 -14.67 -3.62 -2.97
N LEU A 149 -13.70 -2.81 -2.54
CA LEU A 149 -13.39 -1.51 -3.13
C LEU A 149 -12.57 -1.62 -4.43
N PRO A 150 -12.66 -0.62 -5.34
CA PRO A 150 -11.86 -0.59 -6.56
C PRO A 150 -10.35 -0.55 -6.26
N VAL A 151 -9.56 -1.39 -6.94
CA VAL A 151 -8.11 -1.49 -6.71
C VAL A 151 -7.38 -0.16 -6.95
N HIS A 152 -7.83 0.63 -7.94
CA HIS A 152 -7.32 1.98 -8.16
C HIS A 152 -7.58 2.92 -6.97
N LEU A 153 -8.72 2.81 -6.28
CA LEU A 153 -9.02 3.61 -5.10
C LEU A 153 -8.03 3.30 -3.97
N LEU A 154 -7.84 2.00 -3.68
CA LEU A 154 -6.88 1.54 -2.68
C LEU A 154 -5.44 1.99 -3.00
N ALA A 155 -5.04 1.91 -4.28
CA ALA A 155 -3.72 2.35 -4.72
C ALA A 155 -3.49 3.86 -4.55
N VAL A 156 -4.49 4.71 -4.81
CA VAL A 156 -4.33 6.16 -4.61
C VAL A 156 -4.38 6.51 -3.11
N VAL A 157 -5.24 5.88 -2.30
CA VAL A 157 -5.21 6.04 -0.84
C VAL A 157 -3.88 5.57 -0.23
N PHE A 158 -3.29 4.50 -0.74
CA PHE A 158 -1.96 4.06 -0.31
C PHE A 158 -0.85 5.07 -0.67
N LYS A 159 -0.93 5.71 -1.84
CA LYS A 159 -0.01 6.83 -2.17
C LYS A 159 -0.22 8.04 -1.26
N ASP A 160 -1.46 8.36 -0.91
CA ASP A 160 -1.76 9.43 0.06
C ASP A 160 -1.20 9.10 1.45
N PHE A 161 -1.25 7.82 1.87
CA PHE A 161 -0.62 7.34 3.11
C PHE A 161 0.91 7.51 3.05
N LEU A 162 1.57 6.96 2.03
CA LEU A 162 3.03 7.10 1.84
C LEU A 162 3.47 8.57 1.87
N ARG A 163 2.75 9.44 1.15
CA ARG A 163 3.05 10.88 1.08
C ARG A 163 2.93 11.58 2.44
N SER A 164 1.98 11.12 3.27
CA SER A 164 1.68 11.70 4.58
C SER A 164 2.66 11.34 5.69
N ILE A 165 3.54 10.34 5.47
CA ILE A 165 4.58 9.98 6.45
C ILE A 165 5.53 11.18 6.64
N PRO A 166 5.66 11.75 7.85
CA PRO A 166 6.65 12.80 8.15
C PRO A 166 8.06 12.33 7.81
N LEU A 167 8.90 13.22 7.26
CA LEU A 167 10.24 12.91 6.74
C LEU A 167 10.28 11.83 5.62
N LYS A 168 9.13 11.38 5.12
CA LYS A 168 8.93 10.33 4.10
C LYS A 168 9.39 8.93 4.53
N LEU A 169 8.93 7.94 3.76
CA LEU A 169 9.28 6.53 3.97
C LEU A 169 10.80 6.28 3.94
N LEU A 170 11.51 6.87 2.98
CA LEU A 170 12.95 6.67 2.79
C LEU A 170 13.84 7.61 3.63
N SER A 171 13.27 8.42 4.52
CA SER A 171 13.94 9.46 5.32
C SER A 171 14.63 10.54 4.46
N CYS A 172 14.13 11.78 4.52
CA CYS A 172 14.76 12.92 3.84
C CYS A 172 16.20 13.18 4.30
N ASP A 173 16.49 12.91 5.57
CA ASP A 173 17.80 12.98 6.21
C ASP A 173 18.84 12.07 5.53
N LEU A 174 18.38 11.01 4.84
CA LEU A 174 19.22 10.06 4.08
C LEU A 174 19.23 10.37 2.57
N PHE A 175 18.70 11.51 2.12
CA PHE A 175 18.54 11.79 0.68
C PHE A 175 19.86 11.70 -0.09
N GLU A 176 20.92 12.37 0.38
CA GLU A 176 22.21 12.37 -0.32
C GLU A 176 22.90 10.99 -0.21
N ASP A 177 22.77 10.28 0.91
CA ASP A 177 23.17 8.86 1.06
C ASP A 177 22.53 7.97 -0.03
N TRP A 178 21.24 8.16 -0.32
CA TRP A 178 20.54 7.45 -1.40
C TRP A 178 21.08 7.81 -2.78
N MET A 179 21.48 9.07 -3.02
CA MET A 179 22.06 9.49 -4.30
C MET A 179 23.46 8.89 -4.50
N ASP A 180 24.33 8.99 -3.49
CA ASP A 180 25.68 8.40 -3.46
C ASP A 180 25.66 6.87 -3.64
N ALA A 181 24.60 6.19 -3.16
CA ALA A 181 24.38 4.78 -3.41
C ALA A 181 23.95 4.49 -4.86
N LEU A 182 23.12 5.35 -5.46
CA LEU A 182 22.67 5.20 -6.86
C LEU A 182 23.77 5.50 -7.89
N GLU A 183 24.72 6.39 -7.58
CA GLU A 183 25.83 6.77 -8.48
C GLU A 183 26.94 5.69 -8.59
N ARG A 184 26.84 4.59 -7.85
CA ARG A 184 27.77 3.45 -7.96
C ARG A 184 27.70 2.83 -9.36
N GLN A 185 28.87 2.73 -10.01
CA GLN A 185 28.99 2.28 -11.40
C GLN A 185 28.71 0.78 -11.57
N ASN A 186 29.27 -0.04 -10.69
CA ASN A 186 29.02 -1.47 -10.64
C ASN A 186 27.64 -1.76 -10.00
N GLU A 187 26.93 -2.77 -10.51
CA GLU A 187 25.56 -3.06 -10.07
C GLU A 187 25.51 -3.75 -8.71
N GLU A 188 26.44 -4.67 -8.43
CA GLU A 188 26.55 -5.34 -7.13
C GLU A 188 26.89 -4.32 -6.02
N ASP A 189 27.87 -3.44 -6.25
CA ASP A 189 28.24 -2.34 -5.36
C ASP A 189 27.07 -1.37 -5.13
N ARG A 190 26.30 -1.06 -6.17
CA ARG A 190 25.08 -0.23 -6.06
C ARG A 190 24.03 -0.90 -5.19
N ILE A 191 23.75 -2.18 -5.42
CA ILE A 191 22.78 -2.95 -4.64
C ILE A 191 23.21 -3.01 -3.17
N GLU A 192 24.49 -3.23 -2.90
CA GLU A 192 25.03 -3.32 -1.55
C GLU A 192 25.01 -1.96 -0.83
N ALA A 193 25.41 -0.87 -1.50
CA ALA A 193 25.28 0.48 -0.96
C ALA A 193 23.81 0.84 -0.64
N LEU A 194 22.87 0.50 -1.52
CA LEU A 194 21.43 0.75 -1.30
C LEU A 194 20.89 -0.03 -0.08
N LYS A 195 21.36 -1.26 0.18
CA LYS A 195 21.00 -1.98 1.41
C LYS A 195 21.56 -1.29 2.65
N GLN A 196 22.83 -0.86 2.61
CA GLN A 196 23.48 -0.18 3.73
C GLN A 196 22.79 1.15 4.10
N VAL A 197 22.19 1.86 3.13
CA VAL A 197 21.33 3.02 3.42
C VAL A 197 19.96 2.58 3.96
N ALA A 198 19.37 1.51 3.40
CA ALA A 198 18.09 0.96 3.89
C ALA A 198 18.17 0.50 5.35
N ASP A 199 19.30 -0.08 5.78
CA ASP A 199 19.52 -0.56 7.14
C ASP A 199 19.68 0.58 8.17
N LYS A 200 19.86 1.83 7.72
CA LYS A 200 19.80 3.04 8.59
C LYS A 200 18.36 3.49 8.88
N LEU A 201 17.37 2.99 8.14
CA LEU A 201 15.97 3.40 8.33
C LEU A 201 15.42 2.91 9.69
N PRO A 202 14.49 3.66 10.32
CA PRO A 202 13.69 3.14 11.41
C PRO A 202 13.00 1.83 11.02
N ARG A 203 12.92 0.87 11.96
CA ARG A 203 12.39 -0.48 11.67
C ARG A 203 10.99 -0.49 11.03
N PRO A 204 10.02 0.36 11.43
CA PRO A 204 8.73 0.49 10.75
C PRO A 204 8.85 0.97 9.29
N ASN A 205 9.78 1.88 9.00
CA ASN A 205 10.05 2.37 7.64
C ASN A 205 10.63 1.25 6.77
N LEU A 206 11.63 0.53 7.28
CA LEU A 206 12.24 -0.60 6.55
C LEU A 206 11.21 -1.73 6.31
N LEU A 207 10.32 -2.01 7.27
CA LEU A 207 9.24 -2.99 7.10
C LEU A 207 8.26 -2.58 6.00
N LEU A 208 7.75 -1.34 6.04
CA LEU A 208 6.84 -0.83 5.00
C LEU A 208 7.52 -0.77 3.63
N LEU A 209 8.81 -0.41 3.58
CA LEU A 209 9.61 -0.39 2.35
C LEU A 209 9.72 -1.78 1.73
N LYS A 210 10.02 -2.82 2.53
CA LYS A 210 10.07 -4.21 2.04
C LYS A 210 8.75 -4.62 1.39
N HIS A 211 7.61 -4.42 2.06
CA HIS A 211 6.30 -4.72 1.50
C HIS A 211 5.99 -3.90 0.23
N LEU A 212 6.32 -2.60 0.21
CA LEU A 212 6.15 -1.74 -0.97
C LEU A 212 6.96 -2.27 -2.16
N VAL A 213 8.24 -2.57 -1.97
CA VAL A 213 9.11 -3.09 -3.03
C VAL A 213 8.59 -4.43 -3.56
N SER A 214 8.12 -5.34 -2.69
CA SER A 214 7.47 -6.59 -3.12
C SER A 214 6.23 -6.35 -3.98
N VAL A 215 5.33 -5.43 -3.59
CA VAL A 215 4.15 -5.06 -4.40
C VAL A 215 4.56 -4.53 -5.78
N LEU A 216 5.54 -3.62 -5.84
CA LEU A 216 5.99 -3.01 -7.09
C LEU A 216 6.71 -4.03 -7.99
N TYR A 217 7.52 -4.91 -7.42
CA TYR A 217 8.16 -6.01 -8.13
C TYR A 217 7.13 -6.92 -8.83
N LEU A 218 6.13 -7.41 -8.08
CA LEU A 218 5.06 -8.25 -8.64
C LEU A 218 4.30 -7.55 -9.77
N ILE A 219 3.99 -6.26 -9.63
CA ILE A 219 3.30 -5.47 -10.67
C ILE A 219 4.16 -5.32 -11.93
N SER A 220 5.47 -5.06 -11.76
CA SER A 220 6.41 -4.88 -12.87
C SER A 220 6.71 -6.15 -13.65
N LYS A 221 6.75 -7.31 -12.97
CA LYS A 221 6.87 -8.63 -13.63
C LYS A 221 5.68 -8.93 -14.55
N ASN A 222 4.49 -8.43 -14.20
CA ASN A 222 3.28 -8.51 -15.03
C ASN A 222 3.04 -7.24 -15.88
N SER A 223 4.07 -6.43 -16.16
CA SER A 223 4.00 -5.18 -16.95
C SER A 223 3.30 -5.31 -18.30
N GLN A 224 3.32 -6.49 -18.93
CA GLN A 224 2.55 -6.75 -20.17
C GLN A 224 1.03 -6.65 -19.98
N ILE A 225 0.52 -6.94 -18.77
CA ILE A 225 -0.91 -6.83 -18.40
C ILE A 225 -1.15 -5.52 -17.64
N SER A 226 -0.35 -5.25 -16.60
CA SER A 226 -0.50 -4.05 -15.75
C SER A 226 -0.18 -2.76 -16.49
N LYS A 227 0.55 -2.81 -17.61
CA LYS A 227 1.09 -1.64 -18.36
C LYS A 227 1.90 -0.68 -17.47
N MET A 228 2.55 -1.25 -16.46
CA MET A 228 3.39 -0.58 -15.45
C MET A 228 4.67 -1.40 -15.25
N ASP A 229 5.75 -1.02 -15.95
CA ASP A 229 7.10 -1.50 -15.65
C ASP A 229 7.71 -0.77 -14.45
N ALA A 230 8.94 -1.13 -14.06
CA ALA A 230 9.65 -0.53 -12.93
C ALA A 230 9.83 1.00 -13.08
N SER A 231 10.07 1.50 -14.28
CA SER A 231 10.25 2.94 -14.56
C SER A 231 8.94 3.71 -14.37
N ASN A 232 7.85 3.21 -14.97
CA ASN A 232 6.50 3.77 -14.81
C ASN A 232 6.05 3.77 -13.34
N LEU A 233 6.38 2.72 -12.57
CA LEU A 233 6.10 2.66 -11.14
C LEU A 233 6.95 3.65 -10.33
N ALA A 234 8.25 3.76 -10.62
CA ALA A 234 9.15 4.73 -9.97
C ALA A 234 8.64 6.17 -10.15
N ILE A 235 8.22 6.55 -11.36
CA ILE A 235 7.61 7.87 -11.62
C ILE A 235 6.33 8.10 -10.80
N CYS A 236 5.49 7.07 -10.65
CA CYS A 236 4.21 7.19 -9.93
C CYS A 236 4.35 7.17 -8.40
N ILE A 237 5.40 6.52 -7.87
CA ILE A 237 5.59 6.27 -6.43
C ILE A 237 6.67 7.16 -5.82
N GLY A 238 7.80 7.38 -6.51
CA GLY A 238 8.98 8.12 -6.04
C GLY A 238 8.66 9.41 -5.26
N PRO A 239 7.87 10.34 -5.82
CA PRO A 239 7.49 11.60 -5.17
C PRO A 239 6.69 11.46 -3.85
N ASN A 240 6.25 10.24 -3.50
CA ASN A 240 5.53 9.95 -2.26
C ASN A 240 6.42 9.26 -1.21
N VAL A 241 7.62 8.77 -1.59
CA VAL A 241 8.50 7.98 -0.71
C VAL A 241 9.84 8.66 -0.40
N LEU A 242 10.27 9.60 -1.23
CA LEU A 242 11.46 10.44 -0.99
C LEU A 242 11.25 11.84 -1.60
N THR A 243 11.87 12.84 -1.01
CA THR A 243 11.91 14.24 -1.47
C THR A 243 13.14 14.90 -0.82
N ARG A 244 13.68 16.00 -1.36
CA ARG A 244 14.70 16.77 -0.62
C ARG A 244 14.04 17.52 0.55
N GLU A 245 14.80 17.75 1.62
CA GLU A 245 14.30 18.44 2.83
C GLU A 245 13.70 19.82 2.52
N ASN A 246 14.41 20.62 1.71
CA ASN A 246 13.99 21.98 1.33
C ASN A 246 12.61 22.03 0.67
N ASP A 247 12.23 20.98 -0.08
CA ASP A 247 10.92 20.92 -0.75
C ASP A 247 9.76 20.69 0.24
N GLN A 248 10.04 20.09 1.42
CA GLN A 248 9.02 19.94 2.47
C GLN A 248 8.69 21.28 3.14
N HIS A 249 9.70 22.10 3.44
CA HIS A 249 9.49 23.43 4.03
C HIS A 249 8.66 24.31 3.08
N LEU A 250 9.02 24.31 1.79
CA LEU A 250 8.25 24.98 0.75
C LEU A 250 6.81 24.47 0.64
N SER A 251 6.57 23.16 0.78
CA SER A 251 5.20 22.60 0.78
C SER A 251 4.40 23.06 2.00
N PHE A 252 5.01 23.13 3.18
CA PHE A 252 4.34 23.57 4.42
C PHE A 252 4.07 25.08 4.41
N GLU A 253 5.04 25.89 3.96
CA GLU A 253 4.87 27.33 3.79
C GLU A 253 3.84 27.67 2.70
N ALA A 254 3.86 27.00 1.55
CA ALA A 254 2.85 27.21 0.51
C ALA A 254 1.43 26.81 0.98
N GLN A 255 1.29 25.75 1.79
CA GLN A 255 0.01 25.40 2.42
C GLN A 255 -0.42 26.42 3.46
N LYS A 256 0.50 26.90 4.29
CA LYS A 256 0.27 27.97 5.27
C LYS A 256 -0.17 29.27 4.61
N ASP A 257 0.49 29.69 3.53
CA ASP A 257 0.16 30.91 2.78
C ASP A 257 -1.17 30.79 2.03
N LEU A 258 -1.51 29.60 1.51
CA LEU A 258 -2.82 29.34 0.92
C LEU A 258 -3.93 29.43 1.98
N ASN A 259 -3.72 28.81 3.14
CA ASN A 259 -4.69 28.85 4.26
C ASN A 259 -4.83 30.26 4.84
N ASN A 260 -3.73 31.01 5.00
CA ASN A 260 -3.74 32.40 5.45
C ASN A 260 -4.51 33.31 4.48
N LYS A 261 -4.38 33.09 3.16
CA LYS A 261 -5.14 33.84 2.15
C LYS A 261 -6.66 33.55 2.20
N VAL A 262 -7.08 32.37 2.63
CA VAL A 262 -8.50 32.07 2.86
C VAL A 262 -9.03 32.79 4.10
N CYS A 263 -8.23 32.90 5.17
CA CYS A 263 -8.62 33.60 6.40
C CYS A 263 -8.66 35.14 6.27
N SER A 264 -7.84 35.74 5.40
CA SER A 264 -7.84 37.19 5.16
C SER A 264 -8.88 37.68 4.15
N GLY A 265 -9.74 36.79 3.62
CA GLY A 265 -10.79 37.13 2.64
C GLY A 265 -12.11 37.65 3.23
N TYR A 266 -12.19 37.83 4.55
CA TYR A 266 -13.41 38.24 5.27
C TYR A 266 -13.15 39.38 6.27
N PHE A 267 -12.63 40.51 5.78
CA PHE A 267 -12.77 41.84 6.41
C PHE A 267 -12.83 42.91 5.32
#